data_AF-A0A1F6WC52-F1
#
_entry.id   AF-A0A1F6WC52-F1
#
_cell.length_a   1.000
_cell.length_b   1.000
_cell.length_c   1.000
_cell.angle_alpha   90.00
_cell.angle_beta   90.00
_cell.angle_gamma   90.00
#
_symmetry.space_group_name_H-M   'P 1'
#
loop_
_entity.id
_entity.type
_entity.pdbx_description
1 polymer ?
#
loop_
_entity_poly.entity_id
_entity_poly.type
_entity_poly.pdbx_seq_one_letter_code
_entity_poly.pdbx_strand_id
1 'polypeptide(L)'
;MVESKENLNSNSPWWKPAIQIFSEISTWIAVPIILAMIGGQELDKHYGTKPIFLLAFAGVAFLVSTYGIVKSVRGYAAKIRREEKK
;
A
#
# COMPACT_ATOMS: atom_id res chain seq x y z
N MET A 1 -1.93 -29.61 30.64
CA MET A 1 -2.42 -29.70 29.25
C MET A 1 -3.22 -28.45 28.98
N VAL A 2 -2.60 -27.45 28.33
CA VAL A 2 -3.32 -26.25 27.89
C VAL A 2 -3.40 -26.36 26.38
N GLU A 3 -4.53 -26.88 25.92
CA GLU A 3 -4.91 -26.90 24.53
C GLU A 3 -5.26 -25.46 24.14
N SER A 4 -4.26 -24.71 23.66
CA SER A 4 -4.50 -23.41 23.05
C SER A 4 -5.17 -23.67 21.72
N LYS A 5 -6.50 -23.53 21.71
CA LYS A 5 -7.33 -23.74 20.53
C LYS A 5 -6.91 -22.76 19.44
N GLU A 6 -6.16 -23.25 18.47
CA GLU A 6 -6.15 -22.71 17.12
C GLU A 6 -7.58 -22.81 16.57
N ASN A 7 -8.37 -21.76 16.79
CA ASN A 7 -9.51 -21.46 15.93
C ASN A 7 -9.01 -20.63 14.74
N LEU A 8 -7.97 -21.13 14.07
CA LEU A 8 -7.71 -20.78 12.68
C LEU A 8 -8.63 -21.67 11.87
N ASN A 9 -9.73 -21.09 11.42
CA ASN A 9 -10.60 -21.63 10.38
C ASN A 9 -9.72 -22.35 9.33
N SER A 10 -9.74 -23.68 9.34
CA SER A 10 -8.87 -24.59 8.58
C SER A 10 -9.07 -24.55 7.06
N ASN A 11 -9.74 -23.50 6.56
CA ASN A 11 -10.04 -23.26 5.16
C ASN A 11 -9.45 -21.95 4.61
N SER A 12 -8.67 -21.17 5.38
CA SER A 12 -7.97 -20.01 4.78
C SER A 12 -6.69 -20.46 4.08
N PRO A 13 -6.53 -20.21 2.77
CA PRO A 13 -5.36 -20.66 2.04
C PRO A 13 -4.06 -20.00 2.52
N TRP A 14 -2.95 -20.77 2.55
CA TRP A 14 -1.62 -20.30 2.97
C TRP A 14 -1.10 -19.10 2.17
N TRP A 15 -1.59 -18.90 0.95
CA TRP A 15 -1.24 -17.77 0.08
C TRP A 15 -1.99 -16.47 0.40
N LYS A 16 -3.13 -16.57 1.10
CA LYS A 16 -4.00 -15.42 1.43
C LYS A 16 -3.26 -14.27 2.12
N PRO A 17 -2.47 -14.49 3.20
CA PRO A 17 -1.74 -13.39 3.84
C PRO A 17 -0.70 -12.74 2.91
N ALA A 18 -0.03 -13.51 2.06
CA ALA A 18 0.93 -12.97 1.09
C ALA A 18 0.23 -12.08 0.05
N ILE A 19 -0.91 -12.53 -0.49
CA ILE A 19 -1.72 -11.72 -1.42
C ILE A 19 -2.29 -10.48 -0.74
N GLN A 20 -2.63 -10.56 0.55
CA GLN A 20 -3.12 -9.42 1.30
C GLN A 20 -2.05 -8.32 1.45
N ILE A 21 -0.82 -8.69 1.82
CA ILE A 21 0.32 -7.75 1.89
C ILE A 21 0.60 -7.14 0.51
N PHE A 22 0.67 -8.00 -0.50
CA PHE A 22 0.98 -7.59 -1.86
C PHE A 22 -0.06 -6.60 -2.42
N SER A 23 -1.35 -6.90 -2.24
CA SER A 23 -2.43 -6.03 -2.72
C SER A 23 -2.45 -4.69 -1.99
N GLU A 24 -2.17 -4.68 -0.68
CA GLU A 24 -2.09 -3.45 0.10
C GLU A 24 -0.93 -2.54 -0.37
N ILE A 25 0.26 -3.11 -0.56
CA ILE A 25 1.43 -2.39 -1.08
C ILE A 25 1.17 -1.91 -2.51
N SER A 26 0.65 -2.78 -3.38
CA SER A 26 0.35 -2.45 -4.77
C SER A 26 -0.68 -1.33 -4.87
N THR A 27 -1.67 -1.29 -3.97
CA THR A 27 -2.67 -0.22 -3.90
C THR A 27 -2.02 1.11 -3.54
N TRP A 28 -1.14 1.13 -2.53
CA TRP A 28 -0.38 2.33 -2.14
C TRP A 28 0.55 2.85 -3.24
N ILE A 29 0.93 2.03 -4.21
CA ILE A 29 1.72 2.45 -5.37
C ILE A 29 0.80 2.92 -6.51
N ALA A 30 -0.13 2.06 -6.93
CA ALA A 30 -0.96 2.31 -8.11
C ALA A 30 -1.91 3.50 -7.94
N VAL A 31 -2.56 3.64 -6.78
CA VAL A 31 -3.54 4.70 -6.53
C VAL A 31 -2.94 6.10 -6.68
N PRO A 32 -1.87 6.48 -5.95
CA PRO A 32 -1.30 7.81 -6.08
C PRO A 32 -0.66 8.06 -7.44
N ILE A 33 -0.10 7.06 -8.12
CA ILE A 33 0.44 7.22 -9.48
C ILE A 33 -0.68 7.54 -10.48
N ILE A 34 -1.80 6.80 -10.44
CA ILE A 34 -2.94 7.04 -11.32
C ILE A 34 -3.57 8.42 -11.02
N LEU A 35 -3.71 8.77 -9.75
CA LEU A 35 -4.20 10.10 -9.35
C LEU A 35 -3.27 11.22 -9.84
N ALA A 36 -1.96 11.04 -9.75
CA ALA A 36 -0.98 11.99 -10.26
C ALA A 36 -1.02 12.12 -11.78
N MET A 37 -1.23 11.02 -12.50
CA MET A 37 -1.38 11.06 -13.96
C MET A 37 -2.63 11.84 -14.36
N ILE A 38 -3.80 11.48 -13.84
CA ILE A 38 -5.06 12.12 -14.21
C ILE A 38 -5.05 13.60 -13.78
N GLY A 39 -4.65 13.88 -12.54
CA GLY A 39 -4.61 15.24 -12.01
C GLY A 39 -3.52 16.11 -12.64
N GLY A 40 -2.32 15.56 -12.82
CA GLY A 40 -1.19 16.29 -13.39
C GLY A 40 -1.35 16.60 -14.87
N GLN A 41 -1.85 15.64 -15.67
CA GLN A 41 -2.07 15.85 -17.10
C GLN A 41 -3.17 16.88 -17.38
N GLU A 42 -4.27 16.85 -16.61
CA GLU A 42 -5.37 17.80 -16.80
C GLU A 42 -4.92 19.23 -16.46
N LEU A 43 -4.13 19.38 -15.39
CA LEU A 43 -3.60 20.68 -14.98
C LEU A 43 -2.55 21.22 -15.97
N ASP A 44 -1.63 20.37 -16.44
CA ASP A 44 -0.64 20.76 -17.46
C ASP A 44 -1.33 21.21 -18.76
N LYS A 45 -2.41 20.52 -19.16
CA LYS A 45 -3.21 20.87 -20.35
C LYS A 45 -4.00 22.16 -20.17
N HIS A 46 -4.53 22.41 -18.98
CA HIS A 46 -5.29 23.61 -18.68
C HIS A 46 -4.42 24.88 -18.68
N TYR A 47 -3.20 24.80 -18.13
CA TYR A 47 -2.27 25.94 -18.05
C TYR A 47 -1.33 26.07 -19.25
N GLY A 48 -1.39 25.15 -20.24
CA GLY A 48 -0.50 25.17 -21.41
C GLY A 48 0.98 25.02 -21.07
N THR A 49 1.27 24.47 -19.88
CA THR A 49 2.64 24.39 -19.35
C THR A 49 3.27 23.08 -19.80
N LYS A 50 4.59 23.07 -20.01
CA LYS A 50 5.38 21.82 -20.10
C LYS A 50 5.09 20.95 -18.87
N PRO A 51 5.33 19.62 -18.87
CA PRO A 51 4.81 18.69 -17.87
C PRO A 51 5.44 18.84 -16.48
N ILE A 52 5.23 20.00 -15.86
CA ILE A 52 5.80 20.45 -14.60
C ILE A 52 4.81 20.10 -13.48
N PHE A 53 3.51 20.28 -13.72
CA PHE A 53 2.50 19.88 -12.74
C PHE A 53 2.44 18.36 -12.63
N LEU A 54 2.52 17.61 -13.74
CA LEU A 54 2.70 16.17 -13.71
C LEU A 54 3.93 15.77 -12.90
N LEU A 55 5.07 16.44 -13.08
CA LEU A 55 6.29 16.15 -12.32
C LEU A 55 6.10 16.40 -10.81
N ALA A 56 5.45 17.50 -10.45
CA ALA A 56 5.13 17.84 -9.06
C ALA A 56 4.18 16.82 -8.45
N PHE A 57 3.10 16.46 -9.15
CA PHE A 57 2.15 15.44 -8.71
C PHE A 57 2.80 14.05 -8.62
N ALA A 58 3.69 13.69 -9.54
CA ALA A 58 4.45 12.46 -9.47
C ALA A 58 5.38 12.43 -8.23
N GLY A 59 6.02 13.55 -7.92
CA GLY A 59 6.81 13.70 -6.69
C GLY A 59 5.96 13.53 -5.42
N VAL A 60 4.79 14.16 -5.36
CA VAL A 60 3.85 14.01 -4.24
C VAL A 60 3.35 12.57 -4.15
N ALA A 61 2.96 11.96 -5.27
CA ALA A 61 2.53 10.57 -5.33
C ALA A 61 3.61 9.62 -4.81
N PHE A 62 4.86 9.83 -5.20
CA PHE A 62 5.99 9.05 -4.73
C PHE A 62 6.17 9.14 -3.21
N LEU A 63 6.04 10.33 -2.63
CA LEU A 63 6.09 10.51 -1.17
C LEU A 63 4.94 9.80 -0.46
N VAL A 64 3.71 9.93 -1.00
CA VAL A 64 2.52 9.26 -0.44
C VAL A 64 2.67 7.74 -0.51
N SER A 65 3.13 7.19 -1.63
CA SER A 65 3.42 5.76 -1.77
C SER A 65 4.45 5.30 -0.76
N THR A 66 5.58 6.01 -0.65
CA THR A 66 6.65 5.64 0.28
C THR A 66 6.14 5.59 1.71
N TYR A 67 5.39 6.61 2.13
CA TYR A 67 4.80 6.66 3.47
C TYR A 67 3.79 5.54 3.71
N GLY A 68 2.90 5.28 2.74
CA GLY A 68 1.90 4.21 2.78
C GLY A 68 2.54 2.83 2.93
N ILE A 69 3.56 2.53 2.12
CA ILE A 69 4.30 1.27 2.17
C ILE A 69 4.97 1.09 3.53
N VAL A 70 5.70 2.10 4.02
CA VAL A 70 6.40 2.02 5.32
C VAL A 70 5.39 1.78 6.45
N LYS A 71 4.24 2.45 6.42
CA LYS A 71 3.17 2.25 7.41
C LYS A 71 2.59 0.83 7.35
N SER A 72 2.27 0.32 6.15
CA SER A 72 1.74 -1.04 5.97
C SER A 72 2.74 -2.10 6.42
N VAL A 73 4.01 -1.99 6.01
CA VAL A 73 5.08 -2.93 6.41
C VAL A 73 5.28 -2.92 7.92
N ARG A 74 5.31 -1.74 8.57
CA ARG A 74 5.39 -1.64 10.03
C ARG A 74 4.19 -2.29 10.72
N GLY A 75 2.99 -2.14 10.15
CA GLY A 75 1.77 -2.80 10.62
C GLY A 75 1.87 -4.33 10.55
N TYR A 76 2.34 -4.88 9.43
CA TYR A 76 2.55 -6.32 9.28
C TYR A 76 3.64 -6.85 10.22
N ALA A 77 4.78 -6.18 10.30
CA ALA A 77 5.86 -6.57 11.21
C ALA A 77 5.40 -6.57 12.68
N ALA A 78 4.55 -5.61 13.07
CA ALA A 78 3.97 -5.56 14.41
C ALA A 78 2.94 -6.67 14.67
N LYS A 79 2.19 -7.11 13.65
CA LYS A 79 1.28 -8.26 13.75
C LYS A 79 2.06 -9.56 13.97
N ILE A 80 3.07 -9.82 13.14
CA ILE A 80 3.92 -11.02 13.24
C ILE A 80 4.55 -11.11 14.64
N ARG A 81 5.14 -10.00 15.12
CA ARG A 81 5.75 -9.95 16.47
C ARG A 81 4.76 -10.20 17.60
N ARG A 82 3.47 -9.88 17.44
CA ARG A 82 2.44 -10.15 18.45
C ARG A 82 1.98 -11.60 18.42
N GLU A 83 1.93 -12.20 17.23
CA GLU A 83 1.62 -13.62 17.04
C GLU A 83 2.72 -14.52 17.61
N GLU A 84 4.00 -14.14 17.48
CA GLU A 84 5.12 -14.88 18.10
C GLU A 84 5.16 -14.81 19.63
N LYS A 85 4.55 -13.80 20.25
CA LYS A 85 4.63 -13.54 21.70
C LYS A 85 3.46 -14.12 22.49
N LYS A 86 2.52 -14.77 21.81
CA LYS A 86 1.26 -15.29 22.35
C LYS A 86 1.27 -16.81 22.35
#